data_AF-A0A2S7JIL4-F1
#
_entry.id   AF-A0A2S7JIL4-F1
#
_cell.length_a   1.000
_cell.length_b   1.000
_cell.length_c   1.000
_cell.angle_alpha   90.00
_cell.angle_beta   90.00
_cell.angle_gamma   90.00
#
_symmetry.space_group_name_H-M   'P 1'
#
loop_
_entity.id
_entity.type
_entity.pdbx_description
1 polymer ?
#
loop_
_entity_poly.entity_id
_entity_poly.type
_entity_poly.pdbx_seq_one_letter_code
_entity_poly.pdbx_strand_id
1 'polypeptide(L)' 'MSKDDVTTKIASDGLRYKSKAGGSPFGATGNMINTMSCMKCGLHKPRALGSFRRLLDKSHFFCGDCRPVKAAEPTA' A
#
# COMPACT_ATOMS: atom_id res chain seq x y z
N MET A 1 7.39 -3.53 -34.29
CA MET A 1 8.12 -3.06 -33.10
C MET A 1 9.08 -4.16 -32.70
N SER A 2 10.37 -3.96 -32.97
CA SER A 2 11.44 -4.93 -32.76
C SER A 2 11.58 -5.25 -31.27
N LYS A 3 11.76 -6.53 -30.95
CA LYS A 3 11.97 -7.00 -29.58
C LYS A 3 13.31 -6.44 -29.11
N ASP A 4 13.30 -5.47 -28.20
CA ASP A 4 14.54 -4.98 -27.58
C ASP A 4 15.25 -6.13 -26.88
N ASP A 5 16.51 -6.32 -27.23
CA ASP A 5 17.38 -7.38 -26.72
C ASP A 5 17.75 -7.05 -25.26
N VAL A 6 17.08 -7.70 -24.30
CA VAL A 6 17.25 -7.43 -22.86
C VAL A 6 18.58 -8.01 -22.40
N THR A 7 19.64 -7.25 -22.59
CA THR A 7 21.00 -7.65 -22.18
C THR A 7 21.23 -7.29 -20.71
N THR A 8 21.18 -8.30 -19.84
CA THR A 8 21.55 -8.19 -18.41
C THR A 8 23.07 -8.16 -18.24
N LYS A 9 23.75 -7.14 -18.77
CA LYS A 9 25.19 -6.96 -18.60
C LYS A 9 25.47 -6.12 -17.35
N ILE A 10 26.36 -6.62 -16.49
CA ILE A 10 26.93 -5.86 -15.37
C ILE A 10 27.88 -4.83 -15.98
N ALA A 11 27.65 -3.55 -15.70
CA ALA A 11 28.54 -2.49 -16.17
C ALA A 11 29.88 -2.54 -15.41
N SER A 12 30.97 -2.16 -16.08
CA SER A 12 32.32 -2.21 -15.53
C SER A 12 32.56 -1.26 -14.35
N ASP A 13 31.64 -0.33 -14.12
CA ASP A 13 31.56 0.58 -12.97
C ASP A 13 30.84 -0.04 -11.75
N GLY A 14 30.38 -1.30 -11.85
CA GLY A 14 29.72 -2.04 -10.78
C GLY A 14 28.21 -1.85 -10.70
N LEU A 15 27.58 -1.08 -11.60
CA LEU A 15 26.12 -0.92 -11.61
C LEU A 15 25.43 -2.15 -12.22
N ARG A 16 24.64 -2.85 -11.40
CA ARG A 16 24.14 -4.20 -11.71
C ARG A 16 23.03 -4.30 -12.76
N TYR A 17 22.36 -3.21 -13.17
CA TYR A 17 21.22 -3.28 -14.10
C TYR A 17 21.03 -1.97 -14.89
N LYS A 18 21.23 -1.99 -16.22
CA LYS A 18 20.89 -0.84 -17.10
C LYS A 18 19.40 -0.76 -17.45
N SER A 19 18.69 -1.89 -17.49
CA SER A 19 17.25 -1.93 -17.76
C SER A 19 16.57 -2.92 -16.82
N LYS A 20 15.95 -2.41 -15.75
CA LYS A 20 14.89 -3.15 -15.06
C LYS A 20 13.58 -2.80 -15.77
N ALA A 21 12.75 -3.80 -16.05
CA ALA A 21 11.37 -3.53 -16.45
C ALA A 21 10.74 -2.62 -15.38
N GLY A 22 10.09 -1.54 -15.80
CA GLY A 22 9.45 -0.62 -14.88
C GLY A 22 8.34 -1.33 -14.11
N GLY A 23 8.38 -1.24 -12.78
CA GLY A 23 7.40 -1.87 -11.90
C GLY A 23 7.86 -3.19 -11.27
N SER A 24 7.13 -3.60 -10.24
CA SER A 24 7.35 -4.87 -9.56
C SER A 24 6.69 -6.02 -10.34
N PRO A 25 7.33 -7.21 -10.43
CA PRO A 25 6.70 -8.40 -11.02
C PRO A 25 5.53 -8.90 -10.18
N PHE A 26 5.51 -8.57 -8.89
CA PHE A 26 4.33 -8.66 -8.05
C PHE A 26 3.48 -7.43 -8.37
N GLY A 27 2.39 -7.62 -9.11
CA GLY A 27 1.49 -6.53 -9.52
C GLY A 27 1.02 -5.68 -8.33
N ALA A 28 0.42 -4.52 -8.62
CA ALA A 28 -0.21 -3.71 -7.58
C ALA A 28 -1.18 -4.61 -6.80
N THR A 29 -0.91 -4.83 -5.52
CA THR A 29 -1.55 -5.84 -4.68
C THR A 29 -3.03 -5.48 -4.47
N GLY A 30 -3.87 -5.80 -5.44
CA GLY A 30 -5.16 -5.15 -5.64
C GLY A 30 -6.18 -5.40 -4.53
N ASN A 31 -6.16 -6.57 -3.88
CA ASN A 31 -7.20 -6.95 -2.92
C ASN A 31 -6.68 -7.43 -1.55
N MET A 32 -5.39 -7.81 -1.43
CA MET A 32 -4.82 -8.32 -0.15
C MET A 32 -4.39 -7.19 0.82
N ILE A 33 -4.29 -5.94 0.36
CA ILE A 33 -3.90 -4.78 1.19
C ILE A 33 -5.12 -4.12 1.87
N ASN A 34 -6.34 -4.61 1.63
CA ASN A 34 -7.54 -3.92 2.07
C ASN A 34 -7.90 -4.13 3.55
N THR A 35 -7.03 -4.79 4.34
CA THR A 35 -7.16 -4.93 5.79
C THR A 35 -6.04 -4.20 6.52
N MET A 36 -6.36 -3.59 7.66
CA MET A 36 -5.41 -2.85 8.51
C MET A 36 -5.60 -3.27 9.97
N SER A 37 -4.51 -3.32 10.74
CA SER A 37 -4.54 -3.57 12.18
C SER A 37 -5.13 -2.37 12.92
N CYS A 38 -6.13 -2.59 13.76
CA CYS A 38 -6.67 -1.54 14.61
C CYS A 38 -5.69 -1.23 15.76
N MET A 39 -5.33 0.05 15.96
CA MET A 39 -4.45 0.45 17.08
C MET A 39 -5.03 0.17 18.47
N LYS A 40 -6.35 -0.02 18.61
CA LYS A 40 -6.99 -0.25 19.90
C LYS A 40 -7.14 -1.74 20.23
N CYS A 41 -7.68 -2.54 19.31
CA CYS A 41 -7.92 -3.98 19.54
C CYS A 41 -6.91 -4.92 18.87
N GLY A 42 -5.98 -4.40 18.06
CA GLY A 42 -4.95 -5.18 17.37
C GLY A 42 -5.44 -6.02 16.17
N LEU A 43 -6.75 -6.31 16.07
CA LEU A 43 -7.31 -7.14 15.02
C LEU A 43 -7.23 -6.47 13.64
N HIS A 44 -6.97 -7.27 12.61
CA HIS A 44 -7.05 -6.84 11.22
C HIS A 44 -8.51 -6.70 10.80
N LYS A 45 -8.87 -5.50 10.36
CA LYS A 45 -10.22 -5.17 9.90
C LYS A 45 -10.16 -4.60 8.49
N PRO A 46 -11.20 -4.77 7.67
CA PRO A 46 -11.27 -4.12 6.38
C PRO A 46 -11.17 -2.60 6.53
N ARG A 47 -10.32 -1.97 5.73
CA ARG A 47 -10.02 -0.52 5.78
C ARG A 47 -11.28 0.33 5.60
N ALA A 48 -12.24 -0.14 4.79
CA ALA A 48 -13.51 0.53 4.53
C ALA A 48 -14.41 0.68 5.77
N LEU A 49 -14.24 -0.18 6.80
CA LEU A 49 -15.07 -0.17 8.02
C LEU A 49 -14.41 0.58 9.19
N GLY A 50 -13.36 1.37 8.94
CA GLY A 50 -12.64 2.09 9.98
C GLY A 50 -12.33 3.53 9.61
N SER A 51 -11.63 4.23 10.49
CA SER A 51 -11.20 5.61 10.31
C SER A 51 -9.73 5.80 10.67
N PHE A 52 -9.12 6.81 10.06
CA PHE A 52 -7.77 7.24 10.40
C PHE A 52 -7.80 8.41 11.38
N ARG A 53 -6.93 8.37 12.39
CA ARG A 53 -6.78 9.44 13.37
C ARG A 53 -5.32 9.71 13.65
N ARG A 54 -4.99 10.98 13.94
CA ARG A 54 -3.65 11.39 14.33
C ARG A 54 -3.43 11.03 15.81
N LEU A 55 -2.41 10.23 16.08
CA LEU A 55 -1.96 9.83 17.42
C LEU A 55 -0.43 9.77 17.36
N LEU A 56 0.28 10.29 18.37
CA LEU A 56 1.75 10.31 18.39
C LEU A 56 2.35 10.92 17.11
N ASP A 57 1.73 12.00 16.63
CA ASP A 57 2.07 12.70 15.39
C ASP A 57 2.01 11.87 14.09
N LYS A 58 1.41 10.67 14.14
CA LYS A 58 1.23 9.79 12.99
C LYS A 58 -0.23 9.44 12.77
N SER A 59 -0.60 9.16 11.52
CA SER A 59 -1.95 8.72 11.17
C SER A 59 -2.06 7.21 11.40
N HIS A 60 -3.00 6.82 12.24
CA HIS A 60 -3.23 5.43 12.61
C HIS A 60 -4.67 4.99 12.36
N PHE A 61 -4.85 3.71 12.04
CA PHE A 61 -6.15 3.11 11.75
C PHE A 61 -6.87 2.63 13.04
N PHE A 62 -8.16 2.93 13.13
CA PHE A 62 -9.07 2.45 14.15
C PHE A 62 -10.31 1.84 13.49
N CYS A 63 -10.74 0.66 13.92
CA CYS A 63 -11.96 0.02 13.42
C CYS A 63 -13.24 0.64 14.01
N GLY A 64 -14.36 0.49 13.29
CA GLY A 64 -15.68 1.01 13.67
C GLY A 64 -16.17 0.54 15.05
N ASP A 65 -15.91 -0.71 15.43
CA ASP A 65 -16.33 -1.25 16.73
C ASP A 65 -15.57 -0.61 17.90
N CYS A 66 -14.28 -0.33 17.69
CA CYS A 66 -13.43 0.29 18.71
C CYS A 66 -13.70 1.79 18.84
N ARG A 67 -14.03 2.41 17.71
CA ARG A 67 -14.35 3.82 17.59
C ARG A 67 -15.37 4.01 16.46
N PRO A 68 -16.63 4.32 16.77
CA PRO A 68 -17.64 4.54 15.75
C PRO A 68 -17.25 5.73 14.88
N VAL A 69 -17.17 5.47 13.58
CA VAL A 69 -16.95 6.52 12.58
C VAL A 69 -18.28 7.24 12.41
N LYS A 70 -18.34 8.54 12.70
CA LYS A 70 -19.51 9.34 12.29
C LYS A 70 -19.62 9.20 10.77
N ALA A 71 -20.78 8.77 10.27
CA ALA A 71 -21.03 8.66 8.85
C ALA A 71 -20.68 10.02 8.21
N ALA A 72 -19.83 9.99 7.18
CA ALA A 72 -19.61 11.19 6.37
C ALA A 72 -20.93 11.49 5.68
N GLU A 73 -21.57 12.61 6.04
CA GLU A 73 -22.71 13.12 5.30
C GLU A 73 -22.28 13.29 3.83
N PRO A 74 -23.07 12.80 2.86
CA PRO A 74 -22.74 13.00 1.45
C PRO A 74 -22.77 14.50 1.17
N THR A 75 -21.62 15.06 0.81
CA THR A 75 -21.52 16.41 0.27
C THR A 75 -22.36 16.48 -1.00
N ALA A 76 -23.44 17.26 -0.93
CA ALA A 76 -24.36 17.57 -2.02
C ALA A 76 -23.69 18.37 -3.14
#